data_AF-A0A6G4XVQ1-F1
#
_entry.id   AF-A0A6G4XVQ1-F1
#
_cell.length_a   1.000
_cell.length_b   1.000
_cell.length_c   1.000
_cell.angle_alpha   90.00
_cell.angle_beta   90.00
_cell.angle_gamma   90.00
#
_symmetry.space_group_name_H-M   'P 1'
#
loop_
_entity.id
_entity.type
_entity.pdbx_description
1 polymer ?
#
loop_
_entity_poly.entity_id
_entity_poly.type
_entity_poly.pdbx_seq_one_letter_code
_entity_poly.pdbx_strand_id
1 'polypeptide(L)' 'MSSYAPVIAAVDGSDHSLAALEWAMEAAHLRGAEVLAVHVRNAAAARPGPELATPP' A
#
# COMPACT_ATOMS: atom_id res chain seq x y z
N MET A 1 11.65 -16.25 -14.75
CA MET A 1 10.55 -15.30 -14.98
C MET A 1 9.26 -16.04 -14.64
N SER A 2 8.48 -15.53 -13.69
CA SER A 2 7.19 -16.15 -13.33
C SER A 2 6.27 -16.22 -14.55
N SER A 3 5.62 -17.36 -14.76
CA SER A 3 4.57 -17.55 -15.78
C SER A 3 3.21 -16.99 -15.32
N TYR A 4 3.08 -16.65 -14.04
CA TYR A 4 1.85 -16.16 -13.43
C TYR A 4 1.88 -14.64 -13.25
N ALA A 5 0.69 -14.05 -13.39
CA ALA A 5 0.48 -12.64 -13.09
C ALA A 5 0.87 -12.35 -11.62
N PRO A 6 1.47 -11.19 -11.34
CA PRO A 6 1.90 -10.84 -10.00
C PRO A 6 0.70 -10.66 -9.06
N VAL A 7 0.92 -10.96 -7.78
CA VAL A 7 -0.04 -10.65 -6.71
C VAL A 7 0.24 -9.23 -6.23
N ILE A 8 -0.76 -8.36 -6.29
CA ILE A 8 -0.62 -6.95 -5.90
C ILE A 8 -1.13 -6.77 -4.47
N ALA A 9 -0.31 -6.13 -3.62
CA ALA A 9 -0.67 -5.78 -2.24
C ALA A 9 -0.57 -4.27 -2.05
N ALA A 10 -1.68 -3.63 -1.66
CA ALA A 10 -1.69 -2.23 -1.27
C ALA A 10 -1.33 -2.09 0.21
N VAL A 11 -0.34 -1.27 0.52
CA VAL A 11 0.15 -1.02 1.88
C VAL A 11 0.00 0.46 2.24
N ASP A 12 -0.72 0.76 3.32
CA ASP A 12 -0.85 2.11 3.86
C ASP A 12 -0.11 2.28 5.20
N GLY A 13 0.46 1.19 5.72
CA GLY A 13 1.18 1.13 6.99
C GLY A 13 0.32 0.69 8.17
N SER A 14 -0.99 0.46 7.97
CA SER A 14 -1.86 -0.14 8.99
C SER A 14 -1.56 -1.63 9.18
N ASP A 15 -1.84 -2.16 10.38
CA ASP A 15 -1.70 -3.59 10.69
C ASP A 15 -2.48 -4.49 9.71
N HIS A 16 -3.67 -4.05 9.30
CA HIS A 16 -4.48 -4.75 8.31
C HIS A 16 -3.78 -4.83 6.95
N SER A 17 -3.12 -3.75 6.52
CA SER A 17 -2.38 -3.73 5.26
C SER A 17 -1.13 -4.61 5.31
N LEU A 18 -0.48 -4.71 6.47
CA LEU A 18 0.65 -5.60 6.68
C LEU A 18 0.22 -7.07 6.66
N ALA A 19 -0.89 -7.42 7.31
CA ALA A 19 -1.46 -8.76 7.24
C ALA A 19 -1.86 -9.15 5.79
N ALA A 20 -2.39 -8.19 5.01
CA ALA A 20 -2.68 -8.42 3.59
C ALA A 20 -1.41 -8.64 2.76
N LEU A 21 -0.31 -7.93 3.07
CA LEU A 21 0.99 -8.16 2.44
C LEU A 21 1.54 -9.54 2.75
N GLU A 22 1.45 -10.00 4.00
CA GLU A 22 1.85 -11.36 4.40
C GLU A 22 1.10 -12.43 3.61
N TRP A 23 -0.23 -12.30 3.54
CA TRP A 23 -1.04 -13.19 2.73
C TRP A 23 -0.64 -13.17 1.24
N ALA A 24 -0.37 -11.98 0.69
CA ALA A 24 0.03 -11.85 -0.71
C ALA A 24 1.37 -12.54 -1.01
N MET A 25 2.33 -12.48 -0.07
CA MET A 25 3.60 -13.20 -0.16
C MET A 25 3.39 -14.71 -0.19
N GLU A 26 2.56 -15.23 0.70
CA GLU A 26 2.26 -16.67 0.75
C GLU A 26 1.53 -17.12 -0.53
N ALA A 27 0.52 -16.37 -0.97
CA ALA A 27 -0.21 -16.66 -2.19
C ALA A 27 0.67 -16.63 -3.45
N ALA A 28 1.61 -15.69 -3.53
CA ALA A 28 2.57 -15.60 -4.63
C ALA A 28 3.56 -16.77 -4.59
N HIS A 29 4.07 -17.13 -3.40
CA HIS A 29 4.97 -18.27 -3.23
C HIS A 29 4.33 -19.58 -3.72
N LEU A 30 3.10 -19.85 -3.31
CA LEU A 30 2.36 -21.05 -3.72
C LEU A 30 2.14 -21.14 -5.24
N ARG A 31 2.13 -19.99 -5.92
CA ARG A 31 1.93 -19.90 -7.39
C ARG A 31 3.24 -19.78 -8.15
N GLY A 32 4.38 -19.63 -7.48
CA GLY A 32 5.63 -19.24 -8.15
C GLY A 32 5.53 -17.87 -8.83
N ALA A 33 4.67 -16.99 -8.30
CA ALA A 33 4.43 -15.63 -8.78
C ALA A 33 5.26 -14.59 -8.03
N GLU A 34 5.37 -13.40 -8.60
CA GLU A 34 5.98 -12.24 -7.95
C GLU A 34 4.95 -11.48 -7.11
N VAL A 35 5.43 -10.75 -6.10
CA VAL A 35 4.62 -9.81 -5.31
C VAL A 35 4.96 -8.39 -5.73
N LEU A 36 3.93 -7.60 -6.01
CA LEU A 36 4.06 -6.16 -6.21
C LEU A 36 3.41 -5.41 -5.04
N ALA A 37 4.25 -4.86 -4.16
CA ALA A 37 3.79 -4.01 -3.06
C ALA A 37 3.64 -2.55 -3.53
N VAL A 38 2.48 -1.95 -3.26
CA VAL A 38 2.15 -0.58 -3.65
C VAL A 38 1.82 0.24 -2.41
N HIS A 39 2.64 1.25 -2.12
CA HIS A 39 2.42 2.12 -0.98
C HIS A 39 1.32 3.17 -1.28
N VAL A 40 0.25 3.19 -0.50
CA VAL A 40 -0.86 4.14 -0.61
C VAL A 40 -0.57 5.36 0.26
N ARG A 41 -0.61 6.55 -0.34
CA ARG A 41 -0.52 7.83 0.37
C ARG A 41 -1.86 8.54 0.28
N ASN A 42 -2.43 8.90 1.43
CA ASN A 42 -3.63 9.73 1.44
C ASN A 42 -3.27 11.18 1.11
N ALA A 43 -3.60 11.63 -0.10
CA ALA A 43 -3.37 13.01 -0.53
C ALA A 43 -4.15 14.05 0.30
N ALA A 44 -5.27 13.67 0.92
CA ALA A 44 -6.05 14.58 1.76
C ALA A 44 -5.36 14.87 3.10
N ALA A 45 -4.62 13.90 3.65
CA ALA A 45 -3.82 14.10 4.86
C ALA A 45 -2.58 14.98 4.63
N ALA A 46 -2.13 15.10 3.37
CA ALA A 46 -1.00 15.93 2.98
C ALA A 46 -1.38 17.39 2.67
N ARG A 47 -2.68 17.73 2.60
CA ARG A 47 -3.06 19.13 2.48
C ARG A 47 -2.83 19.80 3.84
N PRO A 48 -1.99 20.84 3.94
CA PRO A 48 -2.02 21.69 5.11
C PRO A 48 -3.47 22.19 5.28
N GLY A 49 -3.97 22.15 6.51
CA GLY A 49 -5.26 22.75 6.85
C GLY A 49 -5.27 24.23 6.41
N PRO A 50 -6.45 24.85 6.19
CA PRO A 50 -6.48 26.27 5.88
C PRO A 50 -5.71 27.00 6.98
N GLU A 51 -4.56 27.58 6.62
CA GLU A 51 -3.78 28.43 7.49
C GLU A 51 -4.77 29.50 7.95
N LEU A 52 -5.16 29.43 9.23
CA LEU A 52 -5.98 30.46 9.85
C LEU A 52 -5.16 31.73 9.71
N ALA A 53 -5.45 32.49 8.65
CA ALA A 53 -4.82 33.76 8.38
C ALA A 53 -5.01 34.57 9.66
N THR A 54 -3.96 34.68 10.46
CA THR A 54 -3.90 35.64 11.56
C THR A 54 -3.98 36.99 10.89
N PRO A 55 -5.10 37.74 11.01
CA PRO A 55 -5.20 39.05 10.40
C PRO A 55 -4.14 39.98 11.03
N PRO A 56 -3.64 40.97 10.26
CA PRO A 56 -2.71 41.97 10.77
C PRO A 56 -3.32 42.87 11.85
#